data_AF-A0A2V8C632-F1
#
_entry.id   AF-A0A2V8C632-F1
#
_cell.length_a   1.000
_cell.length_b   1.000
_cell.length_c   1.000
_cell.angle_alpha   90.00
_cell.angle_beta   90.00
_cell.angle_gamma   90.00
#
_symmetry.space_group_name_H-M   'P 1'
#
loop_
_entity.id
_entity.type
_entity.pdbx_description
1 polymer ?
#
loop_
_entity_poly.entity_id
_entity_poly.type
_entity_poly.pdbx_seq_one_letter_code
_entity_poly.pdbx_strand_id
1 'polypeptide(L)' 'KGFGIDRIPAVALERLDADGNVHDARIRFIGTPSGYEFISLVQAVLLVGGRPSGLTEENRRRVMAVNQPVRMQVFTTPT' A
#
# COMPACT_ATOMS: atom_id res chain seq x y z
N LYS A 1 0.09 -18.38 -5.16
CA LYS A 1 0.25 -17.13 -5.94
C LYS A 1 1.28 -16.28 -5.21
N GLY A 2 2.32 -15.80 -5.89
CA GLY A 2 3.37 -15.00 -5.26
C GLY A 2 3.02 -13.51 -5.30
N PHE A 3 3.26 -12.79 -4.22
CA PHE A 3 2.97 -11.35 -4.04
C PHE A 3 3.71 -10.39 -5.00
N GLY A 4 4.33 -10.90 -6.08
CA GLY A 4 5.16 -10.10 -6.98
C GLY A 4 6.37 -9.47 -6.28
N ILE A 5 6.83 -10.10 -5.19
CA ILE A 5 7.99 -9.65 -4.41
C ILE A 5 9.24 -10.28 -5.03
N ASP A 6 10.17 -9.42 -5.47
CA ASP A 6 11.45 -9.80 -6.04
C ASP A 6 12.63 -9.66 -5.07
N ARG A 7 12.38 -9.09 -3.88
CA ARG A 7 13.40 -8.74 -2.87
C ARG A 7 12.91 -9.01 -1.46
N ILE A 8 13.82 -9.45 -0.60
CA ILE A 8 13.56 -9.75 0.82
C ILE A 8 14.55 -9.01 1.73
N PRO A 9 14.17 -8.67 2.98
CA PRO A 9 12.86 -8.89 3.58
C PRO A 9 11.78 -7.97 2.97
N ALA A 10 10.52 -8.39 3.04
CA ALA A 10 9.40 -7.62 2.52
C ALA A 10 8.13 -7.87 3.32
N VAL A 11 7.28 -6.83 3.41
CA VAL A 11 5.94 -6.90 3.98
C VAL A 11 4.93 -6.59 2.87
N ALA A 12 4.02 -7.52 2.61
CA ALA A 12 2.86 -7.30 1.74
C ALA A 12 1.62 -7.05 2.59
N LEU A 13 0.80 -6.07 2.18
CA LEU A 13 -0.45 -5.78 2.85
C LEU A 13 -1.60 -6.50 2.15
N GLU A 14 -2.42 -7.17 2.94
CA GLU A 14 -3.63 -7.87 2.51
C GLU A 14 -4.84 -7.37 3.30
N ARG A 15 -6.02 -7.52 2.72
CA ARG A 15 -7.31 -7.18 3.33
C ARG A 15 -8.20 -8.40 3.37
N LEU A 16 -8.87 -8.63 4.49
CA LEU A 16 -10.00 -9.55 4.57
C LEU A 16 -11.28 -8.81 4.20
N ASP A 17 -12.07 -9.37 3.29
CA ASP A 17 -13.45 -8.90 3.08
C ASP A 17 -14.39 -9.47 4.16
N ALA A 18 -15.68 -9.10 4.07
CA ALA A 18 -16.69 -9.51 5.04
C ALA A 18 -16.92 -11.03 5.06
N ASP A 19 -16.62 -11.73 3.96
CA ASP A 19 -16.79 -13.16 3.80
C ASP A 19 -15.51 -13.93 4.18
N GLY A 20 -14.47 -13.22 4.63
CA GLY A 20 -13.18 -13.80 5.04
C GLY A 20 -12.22 -14.09 3.89
N ASN A 21 -12.52 -13.62 2.67
CA ASN A 21 -11.59 -13.79 1.55
C ASN A 21 -10.43 -12.80 1.65
N VAL A 22 -9.24 -13.27 1.28
CA VAL A 22 -8.01 -12.48 1.28
C VAL A 22 -7.85 -11.76 -0.06
N HIS A 23 -7.68 -10.44 -0.01
CA HIS A 23 -7.45 -9.56 -1.15
C HIS A 23 -6.09 -8.88 -1.01
N ASP A 24 -5.25 -9.02 -2.05
CA ASP A 24 -3.97 -8.32 -2.13
C ASP A 24 -4.18 -6.82 -2.35
N ALA A 25 -3.73 -6.00 -1.38
CA ALA A 25 -3.88 -4.54 -1.45
C ALA A 25 -2.88 -3.87 -2.43
N ARG A 26 -1.96 -4.64 -3.01
CA ARG A 26 -0.92 -4.17 -3.96
C ARG A 26 0.05 -3.14 -3.38
N ILE A 27 0.16 -3.08 -2.05
CA ILE A 27 1.15 -2.28 -1.32
C ILE A 27 2.22 -3.24 -0.79
N ARG A 28 3.50 -2.88 -0.96
CA ARG A 28 4.65 -3.62 -0.41
C ARG A 28 5.66 -2.66 0.19
N PHE A 29 6.22 -3.05 1.32
CA PHE A 29 7.41 -2.44 1.92
C PHE A 29 8.58 -3.40 1.70
N ILE A 30 9.64 -2.93 1.05
CA ILE A 30 10.84 -3.72 0.78
C ILE A 30 11.94 -3.23 1.71
N GLY A 31 12.54 -4.14 2.49
CA GLY A 31 13.41 -3.82 3.61
C GLY A 31 12.64 -3.65 4.94
N THR A 32 13.30 -3.08 5.94
CA THR A 32 12.73 -2.85 7.27
C THR A 32 11.97 -1.51 7.29
N PRO A 33 10.64 -1.49 7.53
CA PRO A 33 9.87 -0.25 7.67
C PRO A 33 10.05 0.36 9.07
N SER A 34 11.23 0.92 9.33
CA SER A 34 11.61 1.55 10.60
C SER A 34 11.80 3.06 10.49
N GLY A 35 12.01 3.74 11.62
CA GLY A 35 12.19 5.19 11.65
C GLY A 35 10.91 5.92 11.22
N TYR A 36 11.04 6.96 10.40
CA TYR A 36 9.90 7.72 9.88
C TYR A 36 8.94 6.87 9.03
N GLU A 37 9.42 5.78 8.42
CA GLU A 37 8.61 4.88 7.60
C GLU A 37 7.72 3.94 8.42
N PHE A 38 7.93 3.82 9.73
CA PHE A 38 7.01 3.04 10.56
C PHE A 38 5.60 3.64 10.54
N ILE A 39 5.49 4.98 10.53
CA ILE A 39 4.20 5.65 10.41
C ILE A 39 3.58 5.43 9.04
N SER A 40 4.36 5.41 7.96
CA SER A 40 3.88 5.05 6.61
C SER A 40 3.23 3.67 6.59
N LEU A 41 3.84 2.67 7.24
CA LEU A 41 3.28 1.34 7.38
C LEU A 41 1.94 1.35 8.13
N VAL A 42 1.87 2.05 9.27
CA VAL A 42 0.63 2.17 10.06
C VAL A 42 -0.48 2.82 9.24
N GLN A 43 -0.19 3.92 8.54
CA GLN A 43 -1.17 4.60 7.69
C GLN A 43 -1.64 3.70 6.55
N ALA A 44 -0.74 2.91 5.95
CA ALA A 44 -1.10 1.96 4.91
C ALA A 44 -2.04 0.86 5.43
N VAL A 45 -1.79 0.30 6.62
CA VAL A 45 -2.70 -0.68 7.25
C VAL A 45 -4.08 -0.07 7.50
N LEU A 46 -4.15 1.15 8.03
CA LEU A 46 -5.43 1.84 8.27
C LEU A 46 -6.19 2.10 6.97
N LEU A 47 -5.50 2.54 5.92
CA LEU A 47 -6.08 2.77 4.60
C LEU A 47 -6.65 1.48 4.00
N VAL A 48 -5.86 0.40 4.02
CA VAL A 48 -6.28 -0.93 3.54
C VAL A 48 -7.43 -1.48 4.39
N GLY A 49 -7.46 -1.19 5.69
CA GLY A 49 -8.55 -1.53 6.60
C GLY A 49 -9.87 -0.79 6.34
N GLY A 50 -9.90 0.17 5.40
CA GLY A 50 -11.12 0.90 5.01
C GLY A 50 -11.22 2.32 5.55
N ARG A 51 -10.18 2.85 6.21
CA ARG A 51 -10.15 4.27 6.57
C ARG A 51 -10.16 5.13 5.29
N PRO A 52 -10.94 6.22 5.23
CA PRO A 52 -10.89 7.15 4.10
C PRO A 52 -9.48 7.70 3.86
N SER A 53 -9.09 7.85 2.59
CA SER A 53 -7.75 8.32 2.20
C SER A 53 -7.45 9.77 2.57
N GLY A 54 -8.47 10.56 2.91
CA GLY A 54 -8.35 12.00 3.14
C GLY A 54 -8.14 12.83 1.86
N LEU A 55 -8.13 12.20 0.68
CA LEU A 55 -8.09 12.91 -0.59
C LEU A 55 -9.39 13.70 -0.79
N THR A 56 -9.25 14.91 -1.33
CA THR A 56 -10.40 15.67 -1.84
C THR A 56 -11.05 14.90 -2.99
N GLU A 57 -12.33 15.17 -3.23
CA GLU A 57 -13.06 14.52 -4.33
C GLU A 57 -12.41 14.81 -5.70
N GLU A 58 -11.88 16.02 -5.89
CA GLU A 58 -11.11 16.38 -7.08
C GLU A 58 -9.88 15.48 -7.26
N ASN A 59 -9.07 15.29 -6.22
CA ASN A 59 -7.87 14.46 -6.30
C ASN A 59 -8.22 12.98 -6.48
N ARG A 60 -9.32 12.50 -5.87
CA ARG A 60 -9.80 11.14 -6.08
C ARG A 60 -10.18 10.92 -7.55
N ARG A 61 -10.87 11.86 -8.19
CA ARG A 61 -11.20 11.79 -9.63
C ARG A 61 -9.95 11.74 -10.51
N ARG A 62 -8.92 12.53 -10.19
CA ARG A 62 -7.64 12.50 -10.90
C ARG A 62 -6.95 11.14 -10.78
N VAL A 63 -6.93 10.53 -9.60
CA VAL A 63 -6.36 9.19 -9.40
C VAL A 63 -7.17 8.12 -10.14
N MET A 64 -8.50 8.19 -10.13
CA MET A 64 -9.36 7.26 -10.86
C MET A 64 -9.20 7.33 -12.39
N ALA A 65 -8.69 8.45 -12.93
CA ALA A 65 -8.44 8.60 -14.36
C ALA A 65 -7.18 7.84 -14.85
N VAL A 66 -6.35 7.31 -13.94
CA VAL A 66 -5.19 6.48 -14.31
C VAL A 66 -5.67 5.15 -14.88
N ASN A 67 -5.59 5.00 -16.19
CA ASN A 67 -6.14 3.85 -16.95
C ASN A 67 -5.07 2.92 -17.55
N GLN A 68 -3.80 3.16 -17.22
CA GLN A 68 -2.68 2.30 -17.62
C GLN A 68 -2.07 1.64 -16.37
N PRO A 69 -1.51 0.43 -16.50
CA PRO A 69 -0.76 -0.18 -15.40
C PRO A 69 0.42 0.69 -14.99
N VAL A 70 0.45 1.13 -13.73
CA VAL A 70 1.55 1.92 -13.16
C VAL A 70 2.17 1.16 -12.00
N ARG A 71 3.49 0.97 -12.04
CA ARG A 71 4.28 0.49 -10.90
C ARG A 71 4.97 1.67 -10.22
N MET A 72 4.42 2.14 -9.12
CA MET A 72 5.00 3.21 -8.31
C MET A 72 6.05 2.65 -7.35
N GLN A 73 7.24 3.25 -7.32
CA GLN A 73 8.33 2.87 -6.41
C GLN A 73 8.83 4.12 -5.71
N VAL A 74 8.92 4.06 -4.38
CA VAL A 74 9.45 5.13 -3.55
C VAL A 74 10.69 4.60 -2.85
N PHE A 75 11.80 5.32 -2.98
CA PHE A 75 13.06 5.00 -2.33
C PHE A 75 13.27 5.99 -1.19
N THR A 76 13.54 5.45 -0.01
CA THR A 76 13.66 6.22 1.23
C THR A 76 14.86 5.69 2.01
N THR A 77 15.49 6.56 2.77
CA THR A 77 16.46 6.19 3.79
C THR A 77 15.79 6.33 5.16
N PRO A 78 16.11 5.49 6.16
CA PRO A 78 15.48 5.58 7.48
C PRO A 78 15.72 6.91 8.20
N THR A 79 16.66 7.72 7.68
CA THR A 79 17.12 9.04 8.16
C THR A 79 17.53 9.90 6.98
#